data_AF-A0A431KVH2-F1
#
_entry.id   AF-A0A431KVH2-F1
#
_cell.length_a   1.000
_cell.length_b   1.000
_cell.length_c   1.000
_cell.angle_alpha   90.00
_cell.angle_beta   90.00
_cell.angle_gamma   90.00
#
_symmetry.space_group_name_H-M   'P 1'
#
loop_
_entity.id
_entity.type
_entity.pdbx_description
1 polymer ?
#
loop_
_entity_poly.entity_id
_entity_poly.type
_entity_poly.pdbx_seq_one_letter_code
_entity_poly.pdbx_strand_id
1 'polypeptide(L)'
;MTTTSQTDYAIATAQIVDACMRLKLAYRIAPAGIKPITRMGAMIWGEVVPSRHYGSVDIFLEALETSDTQEKILVIDNQARQDEACIGDLIVLEAKNAGIKSIIVRGLHRDTSDLIDIGLPIFSYGAYPSGPARLDAREPDALASAKFEGFIVTADDTAFVDDDGVVFVNSMDVEQILEVAKSIRVKERNQSNVAAHGVTLREQFQFTEYLKKRKDSQDYTFRAHLNSLAKSIEE
;
A
#
# COMPACT_ATOMS: atom_id res chain seq x y z
N MET A 1 9.18 11.87 -21.92
CA MET A 1 8.54 11.56 -20.63
C MET A 1 9.57 10.87 -19.77
N THR A 2 10.18 11.59 -18.85
CA THR A 2 11.21 11.07 -17.94
C THR A 2 10.54 10.14 -16.94
N THR A 3 10.72 8.83 -17.12
CA THR A 3 10.43 7.81 -16.12
C THR A 3 11.21 8.16 -14.85
N THR A 4 10.50 8.72 -13.87
CA THR A 4 11.08 8.99 -12.55
C THR A 4 11.38 7.64 -11.93
N SER A 5 12.66 7.31 -11.73
CA SER A 5 13.04 6.03 -11.14
C SER A 5 12.45 5.91 -9.73
N GLN A 6 12.02 4.70 -9.35
CA GLN A 6 11.51 4.38 -8.01
C GLN A 6 12.52 4.64 -6.88
N THR A 7 13.73 5.12 -7.16
CA THR A 7 14.90 5.04 -6.27
C THR A 7 15.28 6.31 -5.53
N ASP A 8 14.84 7.51 -5.95
CA ASP A 8 15.43 8.76 -5.41
C ASP A 8 14.85 9.21 -4.06
N TYR A 9 13.68 8.72 -3.67
CA TYR A 9 13.07 9.00 -2.37
C TYR A 9 12.43 7.71 -1.85
N ALA A 10 12.96 7.16 -0.75
CA ALA A 10 12.36 6.03 -0.05
C ALA A 10 11.05 6.47 0.63
N ILE A 11 9.98 6.63 -0.17
CA ILE A 11 8.60 6.89 0.25
C ILE A 11 8.03 5.59 0.81
N ALA A 12 7.23 5.69 1.86
CA ALA A 12 6.45 4.59 2.42
C ALA A 12 4.95 4.83 2.17
N THR A 13 4.14 3.79 2.34
CA THR A 13 2.67 3.85 2.23
C THR A 13 2.07 4.91 3.16
N ALA A 14 2.67 5.17 4.32
CA ALA A 14 2.30 6.26 5.21
C ALA A 14 2.34 7.63 4.52
N GLN A 15 3.42 7.96 3.78
CA GLN A 15 3.49 9.24 3.05
C GLN A 15 2.52 9.29 1.86
N ILE A 16 2.16 8.15 1.27
CA ILE A 16 1.10 8.07 0.25
C ILE A 16 -0.25 8.48 0.86
N VAL A 17 -0.59 7.95 2.03
CA VAL A 17 -1.82 8.30 2.76
C VAL A 17 -1.82 9.79 3.14
N ASP A 18 -0.73 10.29 3.71
CA ASP A 18 -0.62 11.71 4.08
C ASP A 18 -0.75 12.64 2.87
N ALA A 19 -0.19 12.25 1.73
CA ALA A 19 -0.33 12.98 0.48
C ALA A 19 -1.80 13.00 0.01
N CYS A 20 -2.49 11.87 0.03
CA CYS A 20 -3.91 11.80 -0.31
C CYS A 20 -4.75 12.69 0.61
N MET A 21 -4.52 12.64 1.92
CA MET A 21 -5.21 13.49 2.90
C MET A 21 -4.97 14.98 2.64
N ARG A 22 -3.74 15.36 2.28
CA ARG A 22 -3.38 16.75 1.97
C ARG A 22 -4.03 17.25 0.68
N LEU A 23 -4.09 16.39 -0.33
CA LEU A 23 -4.72 16.68 -1.63
C LEU A 23 -6.25 16.52 -1.58
N LYS A 24 -6.81 15.98 -0.50
CA LYS A 24 -8.23 15.61 -0.35
C LYS A 24 -8.70 14.61 -1.42
N LEU A 25 -7.82 13.69 -1.79
CA LEU A 25 -8.10 12.62 -2.74
C LEU A 25 -8.60 11.38 -1.99
N ALA A 26 -9.42 10.58 -2.67
CA ALA A 26 -9.88 9.32 -2.14
C ALA A 26 -8.75 8.29 -2.15
N TYR A 27 -8.66 7.51 -1.08
CA TYR A 27 -7.75 6.38 -0.95
C TYR A 27 -8.45 5.27 -0.16
N ARG A 28 -8.01 4.02 -0.35
CA ARG A 28 -8.53 2.85 0.37
C ARG A 28 -7.35 2.07 0.93
N ILE A 29 -7.49 1.53 2.13
CA ILE A 29 -6.43 0.77 2.80
C ILE A 29 -6.93 -0.67 2.96
N ALA A 30 -6.11 -1.64 2.58
CA ALA A 30 -6.45 -3.04 2.79
C ALA A 30 -6.56 -3.35 4.30
N PRO A 31 -7.38 -4.33 4.72
CA PRO A 31 -7.48 -4.70 6.14
C PRO A 31 -6.11 -4.98 6.76
N ALA A 32 -5.88 -4.48 7.98
CA ALA A 32 -4.57 -4.51 8.63
C ALA A 32 -3.98 -5.91 8.86
N GLY A 33 -4.80 -6.97 8.79
CA GLY A 33 -4.35 -8.36 8.84
C GLY A 33 -3.65 -8.83 7.56
N ILE A 34 -3.81 -8.13 6.43
CA ILE A 34 -3.09 -8.41 5.19
C ILE A 34 -1.67 -7.86 5.34
N LYS A 35 -0.72 -8.76 5.60
CA LYS A 35 0.67 -8.45 5.90
C LYS A 35 1.62 -9.12 4.92
N PRO A 36 2.80 -8.53 4.68
CA PRO A 36 3.78 -9.15 3.80
C PRO A 36 4.33 -10.44 4.42
N ILE A 37 4.55 -11.47 3.61
CA ILE A 37 5.09 -12.75 4.08
C ILE A 37 6.59 -12.65 4.43
N THR A 38 7.28 -11.64 3.89
CA THR A 38 8.68 -11.34 4.14
C THR A 38 8.88 -9.83 4.16
N ARG A 39 9.95 -9.37 4.82
CA ARG A 39 10.25 -7.94 4.89
C ARG A 39 10.60 -7.41 3.50
N MET A 40 9.96 -6.31 3.11
CA MET A 40 10.15 -5.71 1.79
C MET A 40 11.35 -4.77 1.71
N GLY A 41 11.61 -4.01 2.78
CA GLY A 41 12.72 -3.04 2.85
C GLY A 41 12.51 -1.75 2.06
N ALA A 42 11.69 -1.76 1.01
CA ALA A 42 11.24 -0.56 0.29
C ALA A 42 9.81 -0.73 -0.22
N MET A 43 9.12 0.40 -0.39
CA MET A 43 7.80 0.42 -1.03
C MET A 43 7.94 0.13 -2.52
N ILE A 44 7.00 -0.66 -3.05
CA ILE A 44 6.78 -0.80 -4.49
C ILE A 44 5.34 -0.41 -4.81
N TRP A 45 5.06 -0.13 -6.07
CA TRP A 45 3.71 0.19 -6.52
C TRP A 45 3.50 -0.24 -7.96
N GLY A 46 2.23 -0.38 -8.34
CA GLY A 46 1.87 -0.81 -9.68
C GLY A 46 0.37 -0.80 -9.93
N GLU A 47 0.01 -0.85 -11.21
CA GLU A 47 -1.38 -0.95 -11.67
C GLU A 47 -2.00 -2.26 -11.17
N VAL A 48 -3.26 -2.19 -10.72
CA VAL A 48 -3.95 -3.36 -10.20
C VAL A 48 -4.40 -4.28 -11.33
N VAL A 49 -4.09 -5.56 -11.19
CA VAL A 49 -4.72 -6.66 -11.93
C VAL A 49 -5.67 -7.36 -10.96
N PRO A 50 -6.98 -7.08 -11.00
CA PRO A 50 -7.91 -7.65 -10.04
C PRO A 50 -8.38 -9.04 -10.45
N SER A 51 -8.66 -9.89 -9.46
CA SER A 51 -9.21 -11.23 -9.68
C SER A 51 -10.05 -11.66 -8.48
N ARG A 52 -11.19 -12.31 -8.75
CA ARG A 52 -12.01 -13.00 -7.74
C ARG A 52 -11.89 -14.50 -7.90
N HIS A 53 -11.54 -15.17 -6.81
CA HIS A 53 -11.24 -16.59 -6.83
C HIS A 53 -12.46 -17.47 -6.53
N TYR A 54 -12.64 -18.53 -7.32
CA TYR A 54 -13.78 -19.45 -7.28
C TYR A 54 -13.35 -20.92 -7.13
N GLY A 55 -12.18 -21.17 -6.54
CA GLY A 55 -11.69 -22.52 -6.22
C GLY A 55 -10.80 -23.17 -7.29
N SER A 56 -10.50 -22.45 -8.37
CA SER A 56 -9.60 -22.91 -9.43
C SER A 56 -8.60 -21.82 -9.81
N VAL A 57 -7.42 -22.25 -10.25
CA VAL A 57 -6.28 -21.39 -10.57
C VAL A 57 -6.35 -20.75 -11.96
N ASP A 58 -7.23 -21.26 -12.83
CA ASP A 58 -7.47 -20.76 -14.19
C ASP A 58 -7.77 -19.25 -14.21
N ILE A 59 -8.48 -18.75 -13.20
CA ILE A 59 -8.76 -17.31 -13.06
C ILE A 59 -7.49 -16.46 -12.92
N PHE A 60 -6.46 -16.99 -12.26
CA PHE A 60 -5.19 -16.27 -12.12
C PHE A 60 -4.42 -16.31 -13.42
N LEU A 61 -4.37 -17.47 -14.09
CA LEU A 61 -3.71 -17.59 -15.39
C LEU A 61 -4.36 -16.67 -16.43
N GLU A 62 -5.69 -16.58 -16.49
CA GLU A 62 -6.40 -15.65 -17.37
C GLU A 62 -6.09 -14.18 -17.03
N ALA A 63 -6.01 -13.83 -15.74
CA ALA A 63 -5.63 -12.49 -15.31
C ALA A 63 -4.22 -12.11 -15.81
N LEU A 64 -3.28 -13.07 -15.80
CA LEU A 64 -1.90 -12.88 -16.25
C LEU A 64 -1.77 -12.75 -17.78
N GLU A 65 -2.63 -13.42 -18.56
CA GLU A 65 -2.65 -13.30 -20.03
C GLU A 65 -3.05 -11.90 -20.50
N THR A 66 -3.93 -11.22 -19.77
CA THR A 66 -4.42 -9.89 -20.15
C THR A 66 -3.43 -8.75 -19.83
N SER A 67 -2.19 -9.11 -19.46
CA SER A 67 -1.31 -8.23 -18.74
C SER A 67 -0.16 -7.63 -19.58
N ASP A 68 -0.43 -6.58 -20.36
CA ASP A 68 0.55 -6.03 -21.33
C ASP A 68 1.49 -4.90 -20.85
N THR A 69 1.33 -4.39 -19.62
CA THR A 69 2.16 -3.27 -19.10
C THR A 69 3.15 -3.73 -18.03
N GLN A 70 4.26 -2.99 -17.91
CA GLN A 70 5.26 -3.18 -16.85
C GLN A 70 4.74 -2.57 -15.54
N GLU A 71 5.15 -3.12 -14.39
CA GLU A 71 4.80 -2.62 -13.04
C GLU A 71 3.35 -2.89 -12.60
N LYS A 72 2.95 -4.17 -12.56
CA LYS A 72 1.60 -4.59 -12.12
C LYS A 72 1.58 -5.34 -10.81
N ILE A 73 0.45 -5.25 -10.12
CA ILE A 73 0.19 -5.92 -8.86
C ILE A 73 -1.09 -6.74 -8.97
N LEU A 74 -0.97 -8.05 -8.79
CA LEU A 74 -2.11 -8.97 -8.80
C LEU A 74 -2.87 -8.85 -7.48
N VAL A 75 -4.17 -8.54 -7.53
CA VAL A 75 -5.03 -8.40 -6.35
C VAL A 75 -6.10 -9.48 -6.39
N ILE A 76 -5.98 -10.43 -5.47
CA ILE A 76 -6.85 -11.61 -5.37
C ILE A 76 -7.85 -11.42 -4.24
N ASP A 77 -9.12 -11.44 -4.57
CA ASP A 77 -10.21 -11.57 -3.61
C ASP A 77 -10.63 -13.04 -3.49
N ASN A 78 -10.22 -13.68 -2.39
CA ASN A 78 -10.69 -14.99 -1.97
C ASN A 78 -11.66 -14.88 -0.79
N GLN A 79 -12.47 -13.82 -0.76
CA GLN A 79 -13.55 -13.64 0.21
C GLN A 79 -13.10 -13.60 1.69
N ALA A 80 -11.81 -13.32 1.95
CA ALA A 80 -11.18 -13.43 3.27
C ALA A 80 -11.35 -14.81 3.94
N ARG A 81 -11.54 -15.87 3.14
CA ARG A 81 -11.68 -17.25 3.63
C ARG A 81 -10.48 -17.65 4.48
N GLN A 82 -10.78 -18.42 5.53
CA GLN A 82 -9.81 -18.92 6.50
C GLN A 82 -9.65 -20.44 6.47
N ASP A 83 -10.38 -21.10 5.58
CA ASP A 83 -10.45 -22.56 5.46
C ASP A 83 -9.72 -23.11 4.23
N GLU A 84 -9.03 -22.24 3.49
CA GLU A 84 -8.24 -22.58 2.31
C GLU A 84 -7.24 -21.48 1.93
N ALA A 85 -6.13 -21.89 1.31
CA ALA A 85 -5.20 -21.03 0.62
C ALA A 85 -5.50 -21.00 -0.88
N CYS A 86 -5.56 -19.81 -1.49
CA CYS A 86 -5.86 -19.69 -2.93
C CYS A 86 -4.62 -19.58 -3.81
N ILE A 87 -3.43 -19.37 -3.22
CA ILE A 87 -2.16 -19.37 -3.95
C ILE A 87 -1.13 -20.25 -3.24
N GLY A 88 -0.23 -20.82 -4.05
CA GLY A 88 0.98 -21.51 -3.64
C GLY A 88 2.11 -21.19 -4.62
N ASP A 89 3.23 -21.89 -4.49
CA ASP A 89 4.47 -21.69 -5.24
C ASP A 89 4.29 -21.54 -6.76
N LEU A 90 3.54 -22.44 -7.40
CA LEU A 90 3.38 -22.45 -8.86
C LEU A 90 2.73 -21.18 -9.40
N ILE A 91 1.65 -20.71 -8.76
CA ILE A 91 0.94 -19.50 -9.21
C ILE A 91 1.78 -18.25 -8.96
N VAL A 92 2.55 -18.24 -7.88
CA VAL A 92 3.48 -17.15 -7.58
C VAL A 92 4.62 -17.11 -8.61
N LEU A 93 5.14 -18.27 -9.01
CA LEU A 93 6.16 -18.37 -10.05
C LEU A 93 5.63 -17.91 -11.41
N GLU A 94 4.42 -18.34 -11.79
CA GLU A 94 3.76 -17.87 -13.02
C GLU A 94 3.56 -16.36 -13.00
N ALA A 95 3.04 -15.80 -11.90
CA ALA A 95 2.86 -14.35 -11.76
C ALA A 95 4.19 -13.60 -11.91
N LYS A 96 5.26 -14.09 -11.28
CA LYS A 96 6.60 -13.51 -11.41
C LYS A 96 7.10 -13.54 -12.86
N ASN A 97 6.90 -14.66 -13.57
CA ASN A 97 7.29 -14.81 -14.97
C ASN A 97 6.48 -13.91 -15.91
N ALA A 98 5.21 -13.65 -15.57
CA ALA A 98 4.34 -12.70 -16.25
C ALA A 98 4.65 -11.22 -15.91
N GLY A 99 5.68 -10.94 -15.10
CA GLY A 99 6.12 -9.59 -14.78
C GLY A 99 5.35 -8.89 -13.65
N ILE A 100 4.52 -9.63 -12.89
CA ILE A 100 3.89 -9.11 -11.67
C ILE A 100 4.98 -8.76 -10.65
N LYS A 101 4.82 -7.61 -9.99
CA LYS A 101 5.74 -7.09 -8.97
C LYS A 101 5.34 -7.43 -7.56
N SER A 102 4.06 -7.70 -7.33
CA SER A 102 3.54 -8.08 -6.02
C SER A 102 2.20 -8.80 -6.16
N ILE A 103 1.86 -9.64 -5.19
CA ILE A 103 0.53 -10.25 -5.07
C ILE A 103 -0.09 -9.84 -3.75
N ILE A 104 -1.32 -9.32 -3.79
CA ILE A 104 -2.13 -9.01 -2.62
C ILE A 104 -3.27 -10.00 -2.57
N VAL A 105 -3.38 -10.73 -1.46
CA VAL A 105 -4.40 -11.77 -1.27
C VAL A 105 -5.31 -11.39 -0.11
N ARG A 106 -6.59 -11.15 -0.43
CA ARG A 106 -7.65 -11.14 0.58
C ARG A 106 -8.07 -12.59 0.89
N GLY A 107 -7.18 -13.28 1.60
CA GLY A 107 -7.27 -14.72 1.90
C GLY A 107 -5.95 -15.25 2.45
N LEU A 108 -5.76 -16.56 2.39
CA LEU A 108 -4.56 -17.26 2.84
C LEU A 108 -3.71 -17.76 1.67
N HIS A 109 -2.42 -17.97 1.95
CA HIS A 109 -1.47 -18.60 1.03
C HIS A 109 -0.98 -19.93 1.60
N ARG A 110 -0.31 -20.74 0.77
CA ARG A 110 0.44 -21.91 1.20
C ARG A 110 1.87 -21.89 0.64
N ASP A 111 2.67 -22.90 0.98
CA ASP A 111 4.03 -23.07 0.47
C ASP A 111 4.96 -21.92 0.86
N THR A 112 4.79 -21.36 2.06
CA THR A 112 5.45 -20.11 2.52
C THR A 112 6.97 -20.10 2.31
N SER A 113 7.66 -21.21 2.55
CA SER A 113 9.11 -21.31 2.31
C SER A 113 9.46 -21.10 0.85
N ASP A 114 8.77 -21.78 -0.07
CA ASP A 114 8.96 -21.62 -1.50
C ASP A 114 8.59 -20.21 -1.96
N LEU A 115 7.54 -19.61 -1.39
CA LEU A 115 7.16 -18.22 -1.70
C LEU A 115 8.26 -17.21 -1.33
N ILE A 116 8.89 -17.41 -0.18
CA ILE A 116 10.03 -16.59 0.26
C ILE A 116 11.21 -16.78 -0.70
N ASP A 117 11.51 -18.02 -1.12
CA ASP A 117 12.60 -18.34 -2.03
C ASP A 117 12.36 -17.80 -3.46
N ILE A 118 11.10 -17.79 -3.93
CA ILE A 118 10.72 -17.14 -5.19
C ILE A 118 10.99 -15.63 -5.11
N GLY A 119 10.87 -15.01 -3.94
CA GLY A 119 11.24 -13.62 -3.71
C GLY A 119 10.32 -12.60 -4.38
N LEU A 120 9.11 -13.00 -4.77
CA LEU A 120 8.05 -12.07 -5.17
C LEU A 120 7.37 -11.54 -3.89
N PRO A 121 7.24 -10.22 -3.68
CA PRO A 121 6.47 -9.68 -2.56
C PRO A 121 5.03 -10.18 -2.57
N ILE A 122 4.57 -10.72 -1.45
CA ILE A 122 3.22 -11.27 -1.30
C ILE A 122 2.63 -10.82 0.02
N PHE A 123 1.38 -10.42 -0.01
CA PHE A 123 0.60 -9.99 1.12
C PHE A 123 -0.62 -10.88 1.32
N SER A 124 -0.88 -11.33 2.54
CA SER A 124 -2.04 -12.18 2.84
C SER A 124 -2.40 -12.12 4.33
N TYR A 125 -3.48 -12.80 4.73
CA TYR A 125 -3.81 -12.97 6.16
C TYR A 125 -2.95 -14.02 6.89
N GLY A 126 -2.11 -14.76 6.17
CA GLY A 126 -1.28 -15.82 6.74
C GLY A 126 -1.28 -17.10 5.92
N ALA A 127 -0.65 -18.13 6.48
CA ALA A 127 -0.45 -19.43 5.84
C ALA A 127 -1.56 -20.42 6.22
N TYR A 128 -1.97 -21.27 5.28
CA TYR A 128 -2.85 -22.40 5.51
C TYR A 128 -2.56 -23.54 4.53
N PRO A 129 -2.46 -24.79 4.98
CA PRO A 129 -1.90 -25.86 4.16
C PRO A 129 -2.84 -26.34 3.04
N SER A 130 -4.17 -26.27 3.24
CA SER A 130 -5.11 -26.82 2.25
C SER A 130 -5.37 -25.82 1.14
N GLY A 131 -5.37 -26.31 -0.10
CA GLY A 131 -5.94 -25.57 -1.23
C GLY A 131 -7.47 -25.69 -1.25
N PRO A 132 -8.12 -25.11 -2.27
CA PRO A 132 -9.57 -25.19 -2.43
C PRO A 132 -10.00 -26.64 -2.67
N ALA A 133 -10.98 -27.11 -1.90
CA ALA A 133 -11.71 -28.35 -2.20
C ALA A 133 -13.01 -28.11 -2.97
N ARG A 134 -13.38 -26.83 -3.14
CA ARG A 134 -14.59 -26.38 -3.83
C ARG A 134 -14.26 -25.96 -5.26
N LEU A 135 -15.30 -25.92 -6.08
CA LEU A 135 -15.27 -25.29 -7.39
C LEU A 135 -16.61 -24.57 -7.58
N ASP A 136 -16.57 -23.25 -7.51
CA ASP A 136 -17.75 -22.40 -7.59
C ASP A 136 -17.95 -21.88 -9.02
N ALA A 137 -19.19 -21.57 -9.39
CA ALA A 137 -19.47 -20.92 -10.67
C ALA A 137 -18.91 -19.50 -10.68
N ARG A 138 -18.10 -19.18 -11.69
CA ARG A 138 -17.49 -17.86 -11.87
C ARG A 138 -18.51 -16.84 -12.36
N GLU A 139 -18.53 -15.67 -11.71
CA GLU A 139 -19.27 -14.51 -12.22
C GLU A 139 -18.57 -13.90 -13.46
N PRO A 140 -19.33 -13.40 -14.46
CA PRO A 140 -18.74 -12.88 -15.71
C PRO A 140 -17.71 -11.75 -15.51
N ASP A 141 -17.87 -10.96 -14.46
CA ASP A 141 -17.04 -9.81 -14.11
C ASP A 141 -15.94 -10.15 -13.09
N ALA A 142 -15.59 -11.43 -12.93
CA ALA A 142 -14.59 -11.90 -11.95
C ALA A 142 -13.20 -11.27 -12.10
N LEU A 143 -12.82 -10.82 -13.31
CA LEU A 143 -11.56 -10.13 -13.60
C LEU A 143 -11.70 -8.61 -13.64
N ALA A 144 -12.91 -8.06 -13.44
CA ALA A 144 -13.14 -6.62 -13.46
C ALA A 144 -12.85 -5.97 -12.10
N SER A 145 -12.92 -6.74 -11.00
CA SER A 145 -12.73 -6.20 -9.66
C SER A 145 -12.35 -7.25 -8.62
N ALA A 146 -11.67 -6.81 -7.57
CA ALA A 146 -11.48 -7.51 -6.31
C ALA A 146 -12.30 -6.80 -5.22
N LYS A 147 -13.06 -7.55 -4.40
CA LYS A 147 -13.96 -6.98 -3.39
C LYS A 147 -13.31 -7.05 -2.00
N PHE A 148 -13.19 -5.89 -1.36
CA PHE A 148 -12.79 -5.77 0.04
C PHE A 148 -14.00 -5.38 0.89
N GLU A 149 -13.85 -5.43 2.21
CA GLU A 149 -14.89 -4.94 3.10
C GLU A 149 -15.00 -3.42 2.97
N GLY A 150 -16.14 -2.94 2.46
CA GLY A 150 -16.43 -1.51 2.31
C GLY A 150 -15.95 -0.85 1.01
N PHE A 151 -15.20 -1.54 0.16
CA PHE A 151 -14.76 -0.99 -1.13
C PHE A 151 -14.43 -2.06 -2.18
N ILE A 152 -14.40 -1.64 -3.45
CA ILE A 152 -13.92 -2.43 -4.57
C ILE A 152 -12.61 -1.86 -5.08
N VAL A 153 -11.77 -2.72 -5.65
CA VAL A 153 -10.55 -2.36 -6.37
C VAL A 153 -10.66 -2.89 -7.78
N THR A 154 -10.28 -2.09 -8.76
CA THR A 154 -10.41 -2.35 -10.19
C THR A 154 -9.08 -2.09 -10.91
N ALA A 155 -9.03 -2.29 -12.23
CA ALA A 155 -7.87 -1.94 -13.03
C ALA A 155 -7.61 -0.42 -13.13
N ASP A 156 -8.58 0.42 -12.74
CA ASP A 156 -8.42 1.89 -12.66
C ASP A 156 -7.68 2.34 -11.39
N ASP A 157 -7.27 1.38 -10.55
CA ASP A 157 -6.57 1.63 -9.30
C ASP A 157 -5.08 1.26 -9.39
N THR A 158 -4.28 1.97 -8.61
CA THR A 158 -2.87 1.68 -8.36
C THR A 158 -2.70 1.27 -6.91
N ALA A 159 -1.96 0.18 -6.68
CA ALA A 159 -1.62 -0.30 -5.36
C ALA A 159 -0.20 0.16 -4.97
N PHE A 160 -0.04 0.63 -3.74
CA PHE A 160 1.22 0.92 -3.07
C PHE A 160 1.37 -0.06 -1.92
N VAL A 161 2.52 -0.73 -1.83
CA VAL A 161 2.74 -1.78 -0.84
C VAL A 161 4.11 -1.65 -0.18
N ASP A 162 4.16 -1.83 1.13
CA ASP A 162 5.37 -1.91 1.94
C ASP A 162 5.15 -2.73 3.22
N ASP A 163 6.09 -2.66 4.16
CA ASP A 163 6.02 -3.39 5.44
C ASP A 163 4.80 -2.99 6.31
N ASP A 164 4.24 -1.78 6.12
CA ASP A 164 3.09 -1.30 6.91
C ASP A 164 1.77 -1.82 6.35
N GLY A 165 1.67 -2.00 5.02
CA GLY A 165 0.53 -2.65 4.39
C GLY A 165 0.32 -2.24 2.94
N VAL A 166 -0.96 -2.13 2.55
CA VAL A 166 -1.41 -1.90 1.18
C VAL A 166 -2.35 -0.71 1.12
N VAL A 167 -2.07 0.22 0.22
CA VAL A 167 -2.90 1.40 -0.08
C VAL A 167 -3.29 1.39 -1.55
N PHE A 168 -4.56 1.61 -1.84
CA PHE A 168 -5.10 1.76 -3.18
C PHE A 168 -5.55 3.19 -3.43
N VAL A 169 -5.20 3.73 -4.59
CA VAL A 169 -5.61 5.07 -5.06
C VAL A 169 -6.06 4.99 -6.51
N ASN A 170 -6.76 6.02 -7.00
CA ASN A 170 -7.08 6.10 -8.43
C ASN A 170 -5.78 6.29 -9.25
N SER A 171 -5.61 5.52 -10.31
CA SER A 171 -4.40 5.58 -11.15
C SER A 171 -4.16 6.96 -11.78
N MET A 172 -5.21 7.74 -12.04
CA MET A 172 -5.09 9.11 -12.57
C MET A 172 -4.47 10.08 -11.57
N ASP A 173 -4.49 9.77 -10.28
CA ASP A 173 -4.00 10.64 -9.21
C ASP A 173 -2.54 10.33 -8.79
N VAL A 174 -1.96 9.25 -9.31
CA VAL A 174 -0.67 8.72 -8.84
C VAL A 174 0.47 9.73 -8.93
N GLU A 175 0.57 10.47 -10.05
CA GLU A 175 1.67 11.42 -10.28
C GLU A 175 1.67 12.54 -9.21
N GLN A 176 0.52 13.18 -8.99
CA GLN A 176 0.38 14.23 -8.00
C GLN A 176 0.54 13.73 -6.56
N ILE A 177 0.06 12.51 -6.27
CA ILE A 177 0.24 11.88 -4.95
C ILE A 177 1.72 11.64 -4.68
N LEU A 178 2.45 11.09 -5.65
CA LEU A 178 3.88 10.84 -5.53
C LEU A 178 4.69 12.12 -5.34
N GLU A 179 4.36 13.19 -6.06
CA GLU A 179 5.02 14.49 -5.89
C GLU A 179 4.85 15.02 -4.46
N VAL A 180 3.62 15.02 -3.94
CA VAL A 180 3.35 15.47 -2.58
C VAL A 180 3.99 14.55 -1.55
N ALA A 181 3.94 13.23 -1.73
CA ALA A 181 4.54 12.25 -0.83
C ALA A 181 6.07 12.43 -0.73
N LYS A 182 6.75 12.70 -1.86
CA LYS A 182 8.17 13.07 -1.88
C LYS A 182 8.43 14.31 -1.04
N SER A 183 7.63 15.36 -1.22
CA SER A 183 7.79 16.60 -0.45
C SER A 183 7.61 16.38 1.06
N ILE A 184 6.66 15.52 1.46
CA ILE A 184 6.43 15.15 2.86
C ILE A 184 7.65 14.40 3.38
N ARG A 185 8.12 13.38 2.65
CA ARG A 185 9.27 12.57 3.05
C ARG A 185 10.54 13.38 3.27
N VAL A 186 10.82 14.36 2.41
CA VAL A 186 11.96 15.28 2.55
C VAL A 186 11.85 16.08 3.85
N LYS A 187 10.67 16.65 4.13
CA LYS A 187 10.43 17.43 5.36
C LYS A 187 10.61 16.59 6.62
N GLU A 188 10.00 15.40 6.64
CA GLU A 188 10.11 14.47 7.77
C GLU A 188 11.54 13.99 8.01
N ARG A 189 12.28 13.70 6.93
CA ARG A 189 13.68 13.28 7.03
C ARG A 189 14.55 14.40 7.61
N ASN A 190 14.35 15.64 7.16
CA ASN A 190 15.08 16.80 7.71
C ASN A 190 14.76 16.98 9.20
N GLN A 191 13.50 16.93 9.58
CA GLN A 191 13.06 17.02 10.96
C GLN A 191 13.65 15.90 11.84
N SER A 192 13.63 14.66 11.34
CA SER A 192 14.18 13.50 12.04
C SER A 192 15.69 13.60 12.19
N ASN A 193 16.40 14.07 11.15
CA ASN A 193 17.84 14.30 11.21
C ASN A 193 18.18 15.34 12.29
N VAL A 194 17.46 16.47 12.33
CA VAL A 194 17.67 17.51 13.35
C VAL A 194 17.42 16.96 14.76
N ALA A 195 16.37 16.15 14.94
CA ALA A 195 16.07 15.48 16.20
C ALA A 195 17.16 14.48 16.62
N ALA A 196 17.69 13.70 15.66
CA ALA A 196 18.78 12.77 15.91
C ALA A 196 20.08 13.47 16.34
N HIS A 197 20.26 14.75 15.97
CA HIS A 197 21.40 15.59 16.38
C HIS A 197 21.12 16.43 17.63
N GLY A 198 20.10 16.07 18.41
CA GLY A 198 19.87 16.59 19.77
C GLY A 198 18.88 17.74 19.88
N VAL A 199 18.36 18.29 18.77
CA VAL A 199 17.31 19.31 18.81
C VAL A 199 15.95 18.63 18.71
N THR A 200 15.34 18.36 19.86
CA THR A 200 14.13 17.56 19.98
C THR A 200 12.94 18.18 19.24
N LEU A 201 11.92 17.39 18.88
CA LEU A 201 10.67 17.91 18.29
C LEU A 201 10.00 18.96 19.18
N ARG A 202 10.14 18.84 20.51
CA ARG A 202 9.61 19.83 21.45
C ARG A 202 10.30 21.18 21.29
N GLU A 203 11.59 21.20 21.02
CA GLU A 203 12.35 22.42 20.76
C GLU A 203 12.06 22.96 19.36
N GLN A 204 12.10 22.08 18.34
CA GLN A 204 11.79 22.45 16.95
C GLN A 204 10.42 23.13 16.81
N PHE A 205 9.42 22.66 17.57
CA PHE A 205 8.06 23.18 17.55
C PHE A 205 7.74 24.16 18.68
N GLN A 206 8.75 24.69 19.38
CA GLN A 206 8.58 25.65 20.48
C GLN A 206 7.47 25.21 21.48
N PHE A 207 7.45 23.92 21.82
CA PHE A 207 6.32 23.28 22.51
C PHE A 207 6.01 23.91 23.87
N THR A 208 7.00 24.46 24.56
CA THR A 208 6.80 25.23 25.79
C THR A 208 5.93 26.46 25.58
N GLU A 209 6.09 27.17 24.46
CA GLU A 209 5.27 28.34 24.09
C GLU A 209 3.85 27.92 23.71
N TYR A 210 3.70 26.80 22.99
CA TYR A 210 2.39 26.20 22.77
C TYR A 210 1.66 25.91 24.08
N LEU A 211 2.34 25.28 25.05
CA LEU A 211 1.74 24.95 26.35
C LEU A 211 1.33 26.18 27.15
N LYS A 212 2.05 27.31 27.04
CA LYS A 212 1.63 28.60 27.62
C LYS A 212 0.35 29.11 26.96
N LYS A 213 0.35 29.23 25.62
CA LYS A 213 -0.82 29.70 24.85
C LYS A 213 -2.08 28.84 25.08
N ARG A 214 -1.92 27.52 25.21
CA ARG A 214 -3.05 26.61 25.50
C ARG A 214 -3.61 26.78 26.92
N LYS A 215 -2.79 27.19 27.89
CA LYS A 215 -3.29 27.50 29.25
C LYS A 215 -4.17 28.75 29.23
N ASP A 216 -3.83 29.74 28.41
CA ASP A 216 -4.57 31.00 28.30
C ASP A 216 -5.80 30.89 27.39
N SER A 217 -5.77 29.98 26.41
CA SER A 217 -6.87 29.67 25.52
C SER A 217 -6.96 28.17 25.27
N GLN A 218 -7.94 27.52 25.88
CA GLN A 218 -8.10 26.06 25.83
C GLN A 218 -8.43 25.54 24.42
N ASP A 219 -8.94 26.42 23.54
CA ASP A 219 -9.23 26.13 22.13
C ASP A 219 -7.99 26.29 21.22
N TYR A 220 -6.86 26.79 21.73
CA TYR A 220 -5.63 26.91 20.95
C TYR A 220 -5.00 25.53 20.73
N THR A 221 -5.18 24.99 19.52
CA THR A 221 -4.69 23.66 19.15
C THR A 221 -3.22 23.67 18.75
N PHE A 222 -2.56 22.51 18.89
CA PHE A 222 -1.17 22.36 18.42
C PHE A 222 -1.04 22.60 16.92
N ARG A 223 -2.07 22.26 16.13
CA ARG A 223 -2.10 22.54 14.69
C ARG A 223 -2.09 24.04 14.40
N ALA A 224 -2.86 24.83 15.15
CA ALA A 224 -2.84 26.29 15.04
C ALA A 224 -1.45 26.86 15.40
N HIS A 225 -0.77 26.26 16.38
CA HIS A 225 0.61 26.62 16.73
C HIS A 225 1.61 26.37 15.60
N LEU A 226 1.62 25.16 15.04
CA LEU A 226 2.50 24.82 13.92
C LEU A 226 2.27 25.73 12.71
N ASN A 227 1.01 26.04 12.40
CA ASN A 227 0.68 26.97 11.31
C ASN A 227 1.23 28.39 11.56
N SER A 228 1.26 28.85 12.81
CA SER A 228 1.85 30.17 13.13
C SER A 228 3.36 30.17 12.98
N LEU A 229 4.05 29.09 13.37
CA LEU A 229 5.50 28.96 13.19
C LEU A 229 5.89 28.91 11.71
N ALA A 230 5.13 28.18 10.90
CA ALA A 230 5.37 28.10 9.46
C ALA A 230 5.29 29.48 8.77
N LYS A 231 4.29 30.29 9.13
CA LYS A 231 4.15 31.66 8.61
C LYS A 231 5.31 32.57 9.02
N SER A 232 5.81 32.44 10.25
CA SER A 232 6.93 33.25 10.74
C SER A 232 8.29 32.88 10.11
N ILE A 233 8.39 31.76 9.39
CA ILE A 233 9.60 31.35 8.66
C ILE A 233 9.56 31.86 7.20
N GLU A 234 8.38 32.19 6.68
CA GLU A 234 8.18 32.70 5.31
C GLU A 234 8.23 34.24 5.20
N GLU A 235 8.29 34.96 6.33
CA GLU A 235 8.54 36.42 6.45
C GLU A 235 10.03 36.73 6.64
#